data_AF-A0A2H6NJ24-F1
#
_entry.id   AF-A0A2H6NJ24-F1
#
_cell.length_a   1.000
_cell.length_b   1.000
_cell.length_c   1.000
_cell.angle_alpha   90.00
_cell.angle_beta   90.00
_cell.angle_gamma   90.00
#
_symmetry.space_group_name_H-M   'P 1'
#
loop_
_entity.id
_entity.type
_entity.pdbx_description
1 polymer ?
#
loop_
_entity_poly.entity_id
_entity_poly.type
_entity_poly.pdbx_seq_one_letter_code
_entity_poly.pdbx_strand_id
1 'polypeptide(L)'
;MRNRLLGKQIGLTSETPYLDPCLPLDAEDEVQQNGQTLYLRGTGDFPLCRDVIQPFMNKTNETQTSLNGIYQPPIHFENSEFYGFSEFFYCTEDVLRMGGDYNAAQFLKAANEYCATKWSVLWERFDRGLYASHADLHRVKYQCFKSAWMYE
;
A
#
# COMPACT_ATOMS: atom_id res chain seq x y z
N MET A 1 -10.93 -17.52 -4.17
CA MET A 1 -10.99 -18.40 -2.97
C MET A 1 -12.46 -18.58 -2.56
N ARG A 2 -12.93 -19.81 -2.34
CA ARG A 2 -14.34 -20.12 -2.03
C ARG A 2 -14.58 -20.01 -0.52
N ASN A 3 -15.38 -19.03 -0.08
CA ASN A 3 -15.87 -18.99 1.29
C ASN A 3 -17.18 -19.81 1.38
N ARG A 4 -17.16 -20.90 2.14
CA ARG A 4 -18.05 -22.07 1.99
C ARG A 4 -19.44 -21.93 2.65
N LEU A 5 -19.81 -20.72 3.09
CA LEU A 5 -21.01 -20.51 3.91
C LEU A 5 -22.12 -19.69 3.25
N LEU A 6 -21.89 -19.02 2.10
CA LEU A 6 -22.92 -18.18 1.46
C LEU A 6 -23.00 -18.23 -0.07
N GLY A 7 -22.18 -19.01 -0.78
CA GLY A 7 -22.29 -19.15 -2.25
C GLY A 7 -22.11 -17.86 -3.08
N LYS A 8 -21.91 -16.69 -2.47
CA LYS A 8 -21.64 -15.43 -3.16
C LYS A 8 -20.22 -15.46 -3.74
N GLN A 9 -20.13 -15.33 -5.06
CA GLN A 9 -18.87 -15.21 -5.77
C GLN A 9 -18.36 -13.76 -5.63
N ILE A 10 -17.47 -13.53 -4.67
CA ILE A 10 -16.86 -12.21 -4.40
C ILE A 10 -15.96 -11.81 -5.59
N GLY A 11 -16.08 -10.56 -6.02
CA GLY A 11 -15.24 -9.91 -7.03
C GLY A 11 -15.71 -10.12 -8.47
N LEU A 12 -16.81 -10.81 -8.75
CA LEU A 12 -17.28 -11.03 -10.12
C LEU A 12 -18.11 -9.88 -10.71
N THR A 13 -18.64 -9.01 -9.86
CA THR A 13 -19.42 -7.83 -10.27
C THR A 13 -19.11 -6.64 -9.38
N SER A 14 -19.44 -5.43 -9.84
CA SER A 14 -19.24 -4.17 -9.09
C SER A 14 -20.16 -4.04 -7.86
N GLU A 15 -21.28 -4.78 -7.81
CA GLU A 15 -22.17 -4.83 -6.64
C GLU A 15 -21.65 -5.77 -5.55
N THR A 16 -20.79 -6.73 -5.90
CA THR A 16 -20.14 -7.64 -4.96
C THR A 16 -18.62 -7.68 -5.15
N PRO A 17 -17.92 -6.55 -5.01
CA PRO A 17 -16.49 -6.49 -5.27
C PRO A 17 -15.70 -7.22 -4.19
N TYR A 18 -14.45 -7.57 -4.50
CA TYR A 18 -13.47 -7.96 -3.50
C TYR A 18 -13.04 -6.73 -2.69
N LEU A 19 -13.11 -6.83 -1.37
CA LEU A 19 -12.75 -5.74 -0.48
C LEU A 19 -11.24 -5.75 -0.24
N ASP A 20 -10.55 -4.73 -0.75
CA ASP A 20 -9.10 -4.62 -0.71
C ASP A 20 -8.65 -3.60 0.35
N PRO A 21 -7.95 -4.01 1.42
CA PRO A 21 -7.43 -3.07 2.42
C PRO A 21 -6.34 -2.14 1.89
N CYS A 22 -5.67 -2.51 0.79
CA CYS A 22 -4.56 -1.78 0.22
C CYS A 22 -4.95 -0.69 -0.79
N LEU A 23 -6.24 -0.56 -1.09
CA LEU A 23 -6.79 0.56 -1.84
C LEU A 23 -7.39 1.61 -0.89
N PRO A 24 -7.35 2.91 -1.26
CA PRO A 24 -7.99 3.96 -0.47
C PRO A 24 -9.48 3.67 -0.25
N LEU A 25 -10.02 4.14 0.87
CA LEU A 25 -11.42 3.91 1.23
C LEU A 25 -12.37 4.29 0.09
N ASP A 26 -13.27 3.37 -0.28
CA ASP A 26 -14.26 3.49 -1.36
C ASP A 26 -13.67 3.60 -2.79
N ALA A 27 -12.35 3.47 -2.98
CA ALA A 27 -11.75 3.45 -4.32
C ALA A 27 -12.17 2.18 -5.07
N GLU A 28 -12.56 2.33 -6.34
CA GLU A 28 -12.88 1.20 -7.22
C GLU A 28 -11.69 0.87 -8.13
N ASP A 29 -11.47 -0.43 -8.35
CA ASP A 29 -10.46 -0.91 -9.26
C ASP A 29 -10.88 -2.21 -9.94
N GLU A 30 -10.23 -2.54 -11.05
CA GLU A 30 -10.50 -3.74 -11.82
C GLU A 30 -9.19 -4.43 -12.21
N VAL A 31 -9.14 -5.75 -12.00
CA VAL A 31 -8.01 -6.58 -12.43
C VAL A 31 -8.50 -7.55 -13.48
N GLN A 32 -7.90 -7.48 -14.67
CA GLN A 32 -8.19 -8.41 -15.76
C GLN A 32 -7.15 -9.52 -15.78
N GLN A 33 -7.59 -10.78 -15.65
CA GLN A 33 -6.74 -11.96 -15.79
C GLN A 33 -7.46 -13.08 -16.52
N ASN A 34 -6.80 -13.68 -17.51
CA ASN A 34 -7.32 -14.83 -18.29
C ASN A 34 -8.74 -14.61 -18.85
N GLY A 35 -9.06 -13.38 -19.27
CA GLY A 35 -10.38 -13.03 -19.79
C GLY A 35 -11.47 -12.85 -18.73
N GLN A 36 -11.13 -12.85 -17.44
CA GLN A 36 -12.04 -12.55 -16.33
C GLN A 36 -11.68 -11.21 -15.71
N THR A 37 -12.70 -10.41 -15.37
CA THR A 37 -12.55 -9.16 -14.62
C THR A 37 -12.85 -9.40 -13.15
N LEU A 38 -11.92 -9.02 -12.28
CA LEU A 38 -12.10 -8.99 -10.84
C LEU A 38 -12.35 -7.53 -10.41
N TYR A 39 -13.51 -7.26 -9.84
CA TYR A 39 -13.89 -5.95 -9.32
C TYR A 39 -13.42 -5.81 -7.88
N LEU A 40 -12.77 -4.70 -7.57
CA LEU A 40 -12.22 -4.38 -6.25
C LEU A 40 -12.89 -3.13 -5.67
N ARG A 41 -13.00 -3.08 -4.35
CA ARG A 41 -13.37 -1.87 -3.61
C ARG A 41 -12.48 -1.70 -2.39
N GLY A 42 -11.88 -0.53 -2.25
CA GLY A 42 -10.95 -0.23 -1.17
C GLY A 42 -11.62 -0.07 0.18
N THR A 43 -11.04 -0.66 1.22
CA THR A 43 -11.48 -0.45 2.62
C THR A 43 -10.59 0.53 3.37
N GLY A 44 -9.43 0.91 2.82
CA GLY A 44 -8.54 1.90 3.42
C GLY A 44 -7.90 1.46 4.75
N ASP A 45 -7.81 0.16 5.00
CA ASP A 45 -7.29 -0.40 6.25
C ASP A 45 -5.78 -0.64 6.13
N PHE A 46 -4.99 0.37 6.49
CA PHE A 46 -3.53 0.31 6.33
C PHE A 46 -2.85 -0.78 7.18
N PRO A 47 -3.21 -1.00 8.47
CA PRO A 47 -2.72 -2.15 9.23
C PRO A 47 -3.03 -3.49 8.57
N LEU A 48 -4.28 -3.70 8.15
CA LEU A 48 -4.64 -4.96 7.48
C LEU A 48 -3.93 -5.10 6.13
N CYS A 49 -3.72 -4.01 5.40
CA CYS A 49 -2.95 -4.02 4.15
C CYS A 49 -1.54 -4.58 4.38
N ARG A 50 -0.86 -4.10 5.43
CA ARG A 50 0.48 -4.57 5.82
C ARG A 50 0.49 -6.07 6.13
N ASP A 51 -0.53 -6.56 6.84
CA ASP A 51 -0.65 -7.98 7.17
C ASP A 51 -0.87 -8.86 5.93
N VAL A 52 -1.73 -8.43 4.99
CA VAL A 52 -2.04 -9.23 3.79
C VAL A 52 -0.88 -9.27 2.79
N ILE A 53 0.02 -8.27 2.81
CA ILE A 53 1.19 -8.26 1.91
C ILE A 53 2.40 -9.02 2.47
N GLN A 54 2.42 -9.34 3.77
CA GLN A 54 3.52 -10.10 4.40
C GLN A 54 3.98 -11.33 3.61
N PRO A 55 3.07 -12.20 3.11
CA PRO A 55 3.48 -13.43 2.44
C PRO A 55 4.29 -13.18 1.16
N PHE A 56 4.13 -12.02 0.50
CA PHE A 56 4.84 -11.69 -0.74
C PHE A 56 6.31 -11.33 -0.53
N MET A 57 6.73 -11.08 0.72
CA MET A 57 8.16 -10.90 1.04
C MET A 57 8.93 -12.22 1.09
N ASN A 58 8.22 -13.34 1.20
CA ASN A 58 8.80 -14.68 1.20
C ASN A 58 9.97 -14.82 2.21
N LYS A 59 9.78 -14.24 3.41
CA LYS A 59 10.73 -14.34 4.53
C LYS A 59 10.78 -15.79 5.02
N THR A 60 11.98 -16.28 5.35
CA THR A 60 12.20 -17.63 5.91
C THR A 60 12.46 -17.53 7.42
N ASN A 61 12.48 -18.67 8.12
CA ASN A 61 12.83 -18.74 9.54
C ASN A 61 14.36 -18.76 9.78
N GLU A 62 15.17 -18.57 8.74
CA GLU A 62 16.62 -18.57 8.86
C GLU A 62 17.12 -17.28 9.51
N THR A 63 18.28 -17.36 10.18
CA THR A 63 18.89 -16.19 10.81
C THR A 63 19.69 -15.40 9.77
N GLN A 64 19.74 -14.07 9.94
CA GLN A 64 20.47 -13.17 9.02
C GLN A 64 20.00 -13.26 7.56
N THR A 65 18.71 -13.52 7.34
CA THR A 65 18.09 -13.47 6.01
C THR A 65 17.10 -12.31 5.91
N SER A 66 16.95 -11.80 4.69
CA SER A 66 16.03 -10.72 4.34
C SER A 66 14.88 -11.24 3.46
N LEU A 67 14.60 -10.59 2.33
CA LEU A 67 13.57 -11.01 1.38
C LEU A 67 14.00 -12.32 0.68
N ASN A 68 13.03 -13.20 0.40
CA ASN A 68 13.27 -14.50 -0.25
C ASN A 68 14.29 -15.40 0.47
N GLY A 69 14.51 -15.22 1.76
CA GLY A 69 15.51 -15.99 2.51
C GLY A 69 16.96 -15.70 2.12
N ILE A 70 17.22 -14.55 1.47
CA ILE A 70 18.57 -14.19 1.03
C ILE A 70 19.37 -13.63 2.20
N TYR A 71 20.60 -14.13 2.37
CA TYR A 71 21.55 -13.66 3.39
C TYR A 71 21.73 -12.13 3.34
N GLN A 72 21.66 -11.50 4.52
CA GLN A 72 21.92 -10.10 4.73
C GLN A 72 22.97 -9.95 5.85
N PRO A 73 24.10 -9.27 5.59
CA PRO A 73 25.06 -8.93 6.63
C PRO A 73 24.42 -8.14 7.78
N PRO A 74 24.88 -8.32 9.03
CA PRO A 74 24.37 -7.55 10.15
C PRO A 74 24.63 -6.05 9.93
N ILE A 75 23.60 -5.24 10.12
CA ILE A 75 23.69 -3.78 10.03
C ILE A 75 23.92 -3.20 11.43
N HIS A 76 24.93 -2.35 11.57
CA HIS A 76 25.20 -1.65 12.82
C HIS A 76 24.34 -0.38 12.92
N PHE A 77 23.05 -0.54 13.21
CA PHE A 77 22.05 0.53 13.13
C PHE A 77 22.39 1.79 13.94
N GLU A 78 23.13 1.69 15.04
CA GLU A 78 23.52 2.84 15.87
C GLU A 78 24.60 3.73 15.22
N ASN A 79 25.33 3.21 14.22
CA ASN A 79 26.42 3.92 13.55
C ASN A 79 26.36 3.70 12.03
N SER A 80 25.16 3.75 11.47
CA SER A 80 24.92 3.62 10.03
C SER A 80 23.92 4.67 9.58
N GLU A 81 24.06 5.15 8.35
CA GLU A 81 23.09 6.00 7.66
C GLU A 81 22.69 5.36 6.33
N PHE A 82 21.44 5.54 5.91
CA PHE A 82 20.90 4.99 4.68
C PHE A 82 20.09 6.06 3.94
N TYR A 83 20.22 6.09 2.62
CA TYR A 83 19.45 6.98 1.75
C TYR A 83 18.46 6.16 0.94
N GLY A 84 17.18 6.45 1.11
CA GLY A 84 16.09 5.83 0.37
C GLY A 84 15.75 6.65 -0.87
N PHE A 85 15.91 6.04 -2.05
CA PHE A 85 15.56 6.66 -3.33
C PHE A 85 14.29 6.06 -3.93
N SER A 86 13.78 6.67 -4.99
CA SER A 86 12.61 6.18 -5.72
C SER A 86 11.40 6.05 -4.80
N GLU A 87 10.80 4.86 -4.65
CA GLU A 87 9.58 4.69 -3.83
C GLU A 87 9.78 5.03 -2.35
N PHE A 88 11.00 4.96 -1.80
CA PHE A 88 11.26 5.46 -0.45
C PHE A 88 11.00 6.97 -0.33
N PHE A 89 11.35 7.73 -1.37
CA PHE A 89 11.08 9.16 -1.45
C PHE A 89 9.64 9.43 -1.88
N TYR A 90 9.16 8.75 -2.92
CA TYR A 90 7.83 9.02 -3.46
C TYR A 90 6.70 8.68 -2.47
N CYS A 91 6.84 7.60 -1.70
CA CYS A 91 5.84 7.25 -0.70
C CYS A 91 5.85 8.19 0.51
N THR A 92 6.94 8.92 0.77
CA THR A 92 7.02 9.89 1.88
C THR A 92 6.68 11.31 1.44
N GLU A 93 7.02 11.71 0.21
CA GLU A 93 6.86 13.09 -0.23
C GLU A 93 5.60 13.34 -1.05
N ASP A 94 5.31 12.55 -2.09
CA ASP A 94 4.37 12.92 -3.15
C ASP A 94 2.99 13.36 -2.63
N VAL A 95 2.46 12.59 -1.69
CA VAL A 95 1.12 12.81 -1.13
C VAL A 95 1.10 12.98 0.39
N LEU A 96 2.10 12.46 1.10
CA LEU A 96 2.21 12.60 2.55
C LEU A 96 3.00 13.85 2.98
N ARG A 97 3.77 14.45 2.06
CA ARG A 97 4.55 15.69 2.27
C ARG A 97 5.47 15.64 3.49
N MET A 98 6.10 14.49 3.69
CA MET A 98 7.02 14.20 4.78
C MET A 98 8.38 13.70 4.29
N GLY A 99 8.83 14.15 3.11
CA GLY A 99 10.17 13.85 2.64
C GLY A 99 11.26 14.38 3.58
N GLY A 100 12.44 13.77 3.51
CA GLY A 100 13.59 14.07 4.38
C GLY A 100 13.87 12.93 5.37
N ASP A 101 14.16 13.28 6.61
CA ASP A 101 14.50 12.31 7.65
C ASP A 101 13.31 11.41 7.98
N TYR A 102 13.46 10.11 7.73
CA TYR A 102 12.40 9.14 7.95
C TYR A 102 12.11 8.93 9.43
N ASN A 103 10.83 9.05 9.81
CA ASN A 103 10.33 8.68 11.14
C ASN A 103 9.19 7.67 11.02
N ALA A 104 9.42 6.43 11.46
CA ALA A 104 8.46 5.34 11.33
C ALA A 104 7.09 5.63 11.97
N ALA A 105 7.06 6.25 13.15
CA ALA A 105 5.81 6.54 13.85
C ALA A 105 4.97 7.60 13.11
N GLN A 106 5.62 8.65 12.61
CA GLN A 106 4.96 9.68 11.80
C GLN A 106 4.48 9.11 10.47
N PHE A 107 5.32 8.31 9.80
CA PHE A 107 4.99 7.68 8.52
C PHE A 107 3.78 6.75 8.64
N LEU A 108 3.77 5.83 9.61
CA LEU A 108 2.65 4.92 9.85
C LEU A 108 1.34 5.68 10.11
N LYS A 109 1.41 6.76 10.89
CA LYS A 109 0.25 7.60 11.17
C LYS A 109 -0.27 8.28 9.90
N ALA A 110 0.60 8.94 9.14
CA ALA A 110 0.23 9.65 7.91
C ALA A 110 -0.30 8.70 6.84
N ALA A 111 0.33 7.54 6.65
CA ALA A 111 -0.12 6.52 5.70
C ALA A 111 -1.49 5.96 6.09
N ASN A 112 -1.71 5.67 7.37
CA ASN A 112 -3.01 5.21 7.87
C ASN A 112 -4.13 6.26 7.66
N GLU A 113 -3.86 7.53 8.01
CA GLU A 113 -4.81 8.64 7.80
C GLU A 113 -5.12 8.86 6.30
N TYR A 114 -4.11 8.75 5.44
CA TYR A 114 -4.29 8.83 3.99
C TYR A 114 -5.20 7.71 3.48
N CYS A 115 -4.96 6.46 3.87
CA CYS A 115 -5.72 5.31 3.40
C CYS A 115 -7.17 5.29 3.88
N ALA A 116 -7.41 5.73 5.12
CA ALA A 116 -8.74 5.88 5.69
C ALA A 116 -9.53 7.06 5.08
N THR A 117 -8.90 7.91 4.26
CA THR A 117 -9.58 9.01 3.58
C THR A 117 -10.34 8.47 2.36
N LYS A 118 -11.61 8.87 2.23
CA LYS A 118 -12.46 8.52 1.08
C LYS A 118 -11.81 8.91 -0.25
N TRP A 119 -11.92 8.03 -1.24
CA TRP A 119 -11.38 8.24 -2.58
C TRP A 119 -11.83 9.55 -3.22
N SER A 120 -13.11 9.93 -3.06
CA SER A 120 -13.63 11.20 -3.57
C SER A 120 -12.92 12.42 -2.98
N VAL A 121 -12.54 12.38 -1.71
CA VAL A 121 -11.79 13.45 -1.04
C VAL A 121 -10.34 13.47 -1.52
N LEU A 122 -9.72 12.30 -1.69
CA LEU A 122 -8.36 12.22 -2.25
C LEU A 122 -8.30 12.76 -3.68
N TRP A 123 -9.33 12.47 -4.48
CA TRP A 123 -9.48 13.00 -5.84
C TRP A 123 -9.68 14.52 -5.84
N GLU A 124 -10.54 15.06 -4.98
CA GLU A 124 -10.72 16.52 -4.85
C GLU A 124 -9.39 17.21 -4.47
N ARG A 125 -8.63 16.61 -3.56
CA ARG A 125 -7.31 17.13 -3.17
C ARG A 125 -6.32 17.13 -4.34
N PHE A 126 -6.34 16.08 -5.14
CA PHE A 126 -5.53 15.96 -6.35
C PHE A 126 -5.90 17.04 -7.38
N ASP A 127 -7.20 17.19 -7.69
CA ASP A 127 -7.71 18.17 -8.66
C ASP A 127 -7.37 19.61 -8.26
N ARG A 128 -7.35 19.88 -6.95
CA ARG A 128 -6.96 21.18 -6.37
C ARG A 128 -5.44 21.39 -6.26
N GLY A 129 -4.62 20.44 -6.70
CA GLY A 129 -3.15 20.57 -6.70
C GLY A 129 -2.51 20.55 -5.31
N LEU A 130 -3.10 19.87 -4.33
CA LEU A 130 -2.57 19.79 -2.96
C LEU A 130 -1.37 18.83 -2.82
N TYR A 131 -1.18 17.93 -3.79
CA TYR A 131 -0.06 17.00 -3.83
C TYR A 131 1.16 17.57 -4.58
N ALA A 132 2.29 16.88 -4.53
CA ALA A 132 3.45 17.25 -5.31
C ALA A 132 3.13 17.27 -6.81
N SER A 133 3.76 18.16 -7.58
CA SER A 133 3.45 18.36 -8.99
C SER A 133 3.72 17.14 -9.89
N HIS A 134 4.47 16.16 -9.41
CA HIS A 134 4.77 14.92 -10.12
C HIS A 134 3.92 13.73 -9.65
N ALA A 135 3.09 13.92 -8.61
CA ALA A 135 2.11 12.92 -8.23
C ALA A 135 1.02 12.87 -9.31
N ASP A 136 0.79 11.69 -9.89
CA ASP A 136 -0.30 11.43 -10.83
C ASP A 136 -1.45 10.65 -10.15
N LEU A 137 -2.55 10.43 -10.86
CA LEU A 137 -3.67 9.64 -10.32
C LEU A 137 -3.25 8.21 -9.93
N HIS A 138 -2.26 7.65 -10.60
CA HIS A 138 -1.73 6.34 -10.28
C HIS A 138 -1.03 6.35 -8.90
N ARG A 139 -0.22 7.38 -8.60
CA ARG A 139 0.35 7.62 -7.27
C ARG A 139 -0.75 7.77 -6.23
N VAL A 140 -1.76 8.59 -6.47
CA VAL A 140 -2.87 8.82 -5.52
C VAL A 140 -3.61 7.51 -5.22
N LYS A 141 -3.86 6.69 -6.24
CA LYS A 141 -4.57 5.40 -6.11
C LYS A 141 -3.76 4.33 -5.38
N TYR A 142 -2.50 4.14 -5.75
CA TYR A 142 -1.68 3.03 -5.24
C TYR A 142 -0.77 3.41 -4.06
N GLN A 143 -0.87 4.64 -3.54
CA GLN A 143 -0.09 5.08 -2.39
C GLN A 143 -0.22 4.13 -1.20
N CYS A 144 -1.43 3.66 -0.90
CA CYS A 144 -1.69 2.80 0.27
C CYS A 144 -0.90 1.50 0.22
N PHE A 145 -1.07 0.74 -0.87
CA PHE A 145 -0.30 -0.45 -1.15
C PHE A 145 1.21 -0.18 -1.11
N LYS A 146 1.69 0.85 -1.85
CA LYS A 146 3.13 1.14 -1.94
C LYS A 146 3.74 1.59 -0.62
N SER A 147 2.98 2.32 0.20
CA SER A 147 3.41 2.74 1.54
C SER A 147 3.53 1.55 2.49
N ALA A 148 2.56 0.62 2.41
CA ALA A 148 2.60 -0.61 3.20
C ALA A 148 3.80 -1.46 2.77
N TRP A 149 3.98 -1.65 1.45
CA TRP A 149 5.10 -2.39 0.89
C TRP A 149 6.46 -1.79 1.24
N MET A 150 6.61 -0.47 1.20
CA MET A 150 7.85 0.22 1.57
C MET A 150 8.19 0.06 3.05
N TYR A 151 7.18 -0.07 3.91
CA TYR A 151 7.39 -0.20 5.35
C TYR A 151 7.86 -1.60 5.78
N GLU A 152 7.50 -2.64 5.00
CA GLU A 152 7.71 -4.05 5.35
C GLU A 152 9.07 -4.65 4.96
#